data_AF-A0A1C7MTK4-F1
#
_entry.id   AF-A0A1C7MTK4-F1
#
_cell.length_a   1.000
_cell.length_b   1.000
_cell.length_c   1.000
_cell.angle_alpha   90.00
_cell.angle_beta   90.00
_cell.angle_gamma   90.00
#
_symmetry.space_group_name_H-M   'P 1'
#
loop_
_entity.id
_entity.type
_entity.pdbx_description
1 polymer ?
#
loop_
_entity_poly.entity_id
_entity_poly.type
_entity_poly.pdbx_seq_one_letter_code
_entity_poly.pdbx_strand_id
1 'polypeptide(L)'
;MLFVGAIPGPQEPPTTAMNHYLEPLVNDLLVLMKGVEMKMVMNDGSVQVNKIKACLGTLSSDLPATKKLVSSMSYNSSNGCHLCKTTFESIPGPGNRLDYYNWDCDHWEKRRREETRNSSRAWKNATTKKAREELEQKTGVRYSILFKLPYF
;
A
#
# COMPACT_ATOMS: atom_id res chain seq x y z
N MET A 1 -13.16 13.81 10.33
CA MET A 1 -12.89 12.38 10.05
C MET A 1 -13.85 11.93 8.97
N LEU A 2 -13.35 11.41 7.84
CA LEU A 2 -14.18 10.89 6.75
C LEU A 2 -14.16 9.36 6.82
N PHE A 3 -15.33 8.73 6.95
CA PHE A 3 -15.45 7.28 6.90
C PHE A 3 -15.73 6.85 5.45
N VAL A 4 -14.87 6.01 4.90
CA VAL A 4 -14.89 5.66 3.46
C VAL A 4 -15.39 4.24 3.21
N GLY A 5 -15.30 3.35 4.21
CA GLY A 5 -15.78 1.98 4.06
C GLY A 5 -15.51 1.11 5.28
N ALA A 6 -16.27 0.02 5.38
CA ALA A 6 -16.07 -1.06 6.34
C ALA A 6 -15.76 -2.36 5.60
N ILE A 7 -14.79 -3.11 6.12
CA ILE A 7 -14.52 -4.48 5.67
C ILE A 7 -15.23 -5.43 6.64
N PRO A 8 -16.18 -6.25 6.17
CA PRO A 8 -16.92 -7.14 7.04
C PRO A 8 -15.99 -8.22 7.61
N GLY A 9 -16.17 -8.53 8.90
CA GLY A 9 -15.53 -9.69 9.55
C GLY A 9 -16.23 -11.01 9.19
N PRO A 10 -15.84 -12.14 9.81
CA PRO A 10 -14.92 -12.27 10.94
C PRO A 10 -13.43 -12.38 10.56
N GLN A 11 -13.13 -12.62 9.29
CA GLN A 11 -11.78 -12.86 8.80
C GLN A 11 -11.24 -11.64 8.06
N GLU A 12 -9.93 -11.48 8.09
CA GLU A 12 -9.28 -10.42 7.33
C GLU A 12 -9.41 -10.64 5.82
N PRO A 13 -9.46 -9.56 5.01
CA PRO A 13 -9.56 -9.69 3.57
C PRO A 13 -8.32 -10.40 2.98
N PRO A 14 -8.51 -11.18 1.91
CA PRO A 14 -7.41 -11.73 1.13
C PRO A 14 -6.47 -10.62 0.64
N THR A 15 -5.19 -10.95 0.44
CA THR A 15 -4.12 -9.97 0.16
C THR A 15 -4.43 -9.02 -0.99
N THR A 16 -5.03 -9.52 -2.08
CA THR A 16 -5.35 -8.71 -3.26
C THR A 16 -6.73 -8.05 -3.20
N ALA A 17 -7.59 -8.49 -2.28
CA ALA A 17 -8.97 -8.00 -2.17
C ALA A 17 -9.02 -6.54 -1.70
N MET A 18 -8.00 -6.09 -0.95
CA MET A 18 -7.85 -4.67 -0.54
C MET A 18 -7.92 -3.71 -1.73
N ASN A 19 -7.44 -4.11 -2.90
CA ASN A 19 -7.50 -3.27 -4.10
C ASN A 19 -8.93 -2.92 -4.49
N HIS A 20 -9.89 -3.83 -4.30
CA HIS A 20 -11.29 -3.59 -4.62
C HIS A 20 -11.95 -2.64 -3.62
N TYR A 21 -11.66 -2.80 -2.33
CA TYR A 21 -12.17 -1.91 -1.28
C TYR A 21 -11.65 -0.48 -1.41
N LEU A 22 -10.39 -0.32 -1.83
CA LEU A 22 -9.75 0.99 -1.97
C LEU A 22 -10.03 1.67 -3.31
N GLU A 23 -10.53 0.95 -4.32
CA GLU A 23 -10.72 1.52 -5.66
C GLU A 23 -11.64 2.77 -5.68
N PRO A 24 -12.80 2.80 -4.99
CA PRO A 24 -13.62 4.00 -4.90
C PRO A 24 -12.84 5.19 -4.32
N LEU A 25 -12.13 4.98 -3.20
CA LEU A 25 -11.32 6.01 -2.56
C LEU A 25 -10.22 6.54 -3.49
N VAL A 26 -9.52 5.64 -4.19
CA VAL A 26 -8.47 6.03 -5.13
C VAL A 26 -9.03 6.85 -6.28
N ASN A 27 -10.19 6.47 -6.82
CA ASN A 27 -10.84 7.22 -7.89
C ASN A 27 -11.26 8.62 -7.41
N ASP A 28 -11.82 8.74 -6.20
CA ASP A 28 -12.17 10.04 -5.62
C ASP A 28 -10.94 10.92 -5.39
N LEU A 29 -9.85 10.34 -4.87
CA LEU A 29 -8.59 11.07 -4.67
C LEU A 29 -7.96 11.54 -5.99
N LEU A 30 -8.08 10.79 -7.07
CA LEU A 30 -7.64 11.20 -8.41
C LEU A 30 -8.44 12.40 -8.95
N VAL A 31 -9.71 12.53 -8.57
CA VAL A 31 -10.53 13.71 -8.89
C VAL A 31 -10.15 14.87 -7.97
N LEU A 32 -10.13 14.63 -6.66
CA LEU A 32 -9.84 15.65 -5.65
C LEU A 32 -8.45 16.28 -5.83
N MET A 33 -7.43 15.52 -6.27
CA MET A 33 -6.10 16.08 -6.49
C MET A 33 -6.06 17.12 -7.63
N LYS A 34 -6.97 17.03 -8.61
CA LYS A 34 -7.12 18.04 -9.69
C LYS A 34 -7.81 19.32 -9.16
N GLY A 35 -8.56 19.18 -8.07
CA GLY A 35 -9.29 20.23 -7.39
C GLY A 35 -10.75 20.25 -7.81
N VAL A 36 -11.64 20.27 -6.83
CA VAL A 36 -13.10 20.28 -6.99
C VAL A 36 -13.65 21.56 -6.37
N GLU A 37 -14.56 22.23 -7.07
CA GLU A 37 -15.28 23.37 -6.52
C GLU A 37 -16.34 22.87 -5.54
N MET A 38 -16.27 23.35 -4.31
CA MET A 38 -17.20 23.01 -3.25
C MET A 38 -17.83 24.27 -2.67
N LYS A 39 -19.15 24.24 -2.52
CA LYS A 39 -19.88 25.26 -1.77
C LYS A 39 -19.68 25.00 -0.29
N MET A 40 -19.15 26.00 0.42
CA MET A 40 -18.94 25.96 1.85
C MET A 40 -19.79 27.05 2.50
N VAL A 41 -20.55 26.65 3.52
CA VAL A 41 -21.27 27.60 4.38
C VAL A 41 -20.29 28.05 5.46
N MET A 42 -20.04 29.35 5.50
CA MET A 42 -19.14 29.98 6.46
C MET A 42 -19.88 30.23 7.79
N ASN A 43 -19.13 30.52 8.85
CA ASN A 43 -19.71 30.75 10.19
C ASN A 43 -20.67 31.96 10.23
N ASP A 44 -20.52 32.92 9.31
CA ASP A 44 -21.39 34.09 9.16
C ASP A 44 -22.64 33.81 8.30
N GLY A 45 -22.85 32.57 7.86
CA GLY A 45 -23.97 32.16 7.01
C GLY A 45 -23.76 32.45 5.52
N SER A 46 -22.64 33.08 5.12
CA SER A 46 -22.32 33.27 3.71
C SER A 46 -21.95 31.94 3.04
N VAL A 47 -22.25 31.83 1.74
CA VAL A 47 -21.85 30.67 0.93
C VAL A 47 -20.69 31.07 0.03
N GLN A 48 -19.54 30.40 0.20
CA GLN A 48 -18.38 30.59 -0.65
C GLN A 48 -18.14 29.36 -1.52
N VAL A 49 -17.77 29.58 -2.78
CA VAL A 49 -17.30 28.51 -3.66
C VAL A 49 -15.78 28.51 -3.60
N ASN A 50 -15.22 27.41 -3.12
CA ASN A 50 -13.78 27.26 -2.92
C ASN A 50 -13.30 26.00 -3.63
N LYS A 51 -12.12 26.09 -4.25
CA LYS A 51 -11.49 24.95 -4.91
C LYS A 51 -10.71 24.13 -3.89
N ILE A 52 -11.22 22.94 -3.57
CA ILE A 52 -10.63 22.04 -2.59
C ILE A 52 -9.81 20.96 -3.29
N LYS A 53 -8.61 20.70 -2.76
CA LYS A 53 -7.75 19.58 -3.15
C LYS A 53 -7.53 18.66 -1.96
N ALA A 54 -7.49 17.36 -2.22
CA ALA A 54 -7.15 16.36 -1.21
C ALA A 54 -6.09 15.40 -1.74
N CYS A 55 -5.29 14.84 -0.83
CA CYS A 55 -4.34 13.79 -1.12
C CYS A 55 -4.25 12.82 0.07
N LEU A 56 -3.79 11.60 -0.21
CA LEU A 56 -3.51 10.59 0.81
C LEU A 56 -2.09 10.84 1.35
N GLY A 57 -1.99 11.29 2.60
CA GLY A 57 -0.71 11.64 3.22
C GLY A 57 -0.04 10.50 4.01
N THR A 58 -0.83 9.72 4.76
CA THR A 58 -0.30 8.64 5.63
C THR A 58 -1.23 7.45 5.68
N LEU A 59 -0.66 6.27 5.87
CA LEU A 59 -1.36 5.02 6.18
C LEU A 59 -1.06 4.68 7.64
N SER A 60 -2.09 4.66 8.49
CA SER A 60 -1.96 4.34 9.91
C SER A 60 -2.79 3.10 10.21
N SER A 61 -2.10 1.98 10.41
CA SER A 61 -2.70 0.68 10.71
C SER A 61 -1.66 -0.22 11.38
N ASP A 62 -2.09 -1.38 11.89
CA ASP A 62 -1.15 -2.40 12.32
C ASP A 62 -0.28 -2.93 11.16
N LEU A 63 0.73 -3.74 11.49
CA LEU A 63 1.67 -4.25 10.50
C LEU A 63 0.98 -5.13 9.44
N PRO A 64 0.15 -6.14 9.78
CA PRO A 64 -0.55 -6.95 8.79
C PRO A 64 -1.42 -6.14 7.81
N ALA A 65 -2.23 -5.21 8.31
CA ALA A 65 -3.07 -4.36 7.47
C ALA A 65 -2.21 -3.47 6.56
N THR A 66 -1.13 -2.90 7.08
CA THR A 66 -0.19 -2.10 6.29
C THR A 66 0.38 -2.91 5.13
N LYS A 67 0.81 -4.16 5.36
CA LYS A 67 1.34 -5.04 4.29
C LYS A 67 0.32 -5.29 3.20
N LYS A 68 -0.96 -5.44 3.54
CA LYS A 68 -2.04 -5.60 2.55
C LYS A 68 -2.32 -4.31 1.79
N LEU A 69 -2.35 -3.16 2.47
CA LEU A 69 -2.55 -1.83 1.87
C LEU A 69 -1.48 -1.48 0.84
N VAL A 70 -0.20 -1.60 1.21
CA VAL A 70 0.93 -1.33 0.29
C VAL A 70 1.22 -2.51 -0.63
N SER A 71 0.48 -3.62 -0.46
CA SER A 71 0.60 -4.87 -1.21
C SER A 71 2.03 -5.41 -1.24
N SER A 72 2.71 -5.36 -0.08
CA SER A 72 4.01 -6.00 0.11
C SER A 72 3.85 -7.45 0.60
N MET A 73 4.96 -8.16 0.74
CA MET A 73 4.95 -9.48 1.37
C MET A 73 4.60 -9.42 2.85
N SER A 74 4.21 -10.57 3.41
CA SER A 74 3.95 -10.74 4.83
C SER A 74 5.20 -10.44 5.66
N TYR A 75 5.00 -10.08 6.94
CA TYR A 75 6.09 -9.83 7.88
C TYR A 75 6.96 -11.07 8.15
N ASN A 76 6.49 -12.27 7.80
CA ASN A 76 7.25 -13.52 7.90
C ASN A 76 7.87 -13.98 6.57
N SER A 77 7.85 -13.13 5.54
CA SER A 77 8.56 -13.37 4.28
C SER A 77 10.00 -12.90 4.38
N SER A 78 10.93 -13.59 3.70
CA SER A 78 12.31 -13.12 3.56
C SER A 78 12.39 -11.71 2.98
N ASN A 79 11.45 -11.35 2.10
CA ASN A 79 11.27 -9.99 1.57
C ASN A 79 10.19 -9.19 2.32
N GLY A 80 10.16 -9.32 3.65
CA GLY A 80 9.10 -8.79 4.50
C GLY A 80 9.10 -7.26 4.63
N CYS A 81 10.22 -6.57 4.42
CA CYS A 81 10.29 -5.11 4.58
C CYS A 81 9.70 -4.35 3.37
N HIS A 82 8.84 -3.36 3.63
CA HIS A 82 8.26 -2.51 2.58
C HIS A 82 9.08 -1.23 2.33
N LEU A 83 10.12 -0.97 3.14
CA LEU A 83 10.98 0.22 3.05
C LEU A 83 12.36 -0.09 2.45
N CYS A 84 12.93 -1.26 2.75
CA CYS A 84 14.23 -1.69 2.23
C CYS A 84 14.15 -2.97 1.41
N LYS A 85 15.26 -3.29 0.77
CA LYS A 85 15.46 -4.50 -0.05
C LYS A 85 16.13 -5.65 0.70
N THR A 86 16.41 -5.48 1.99
CA THR A 86 17.05 -6.52 2.81
C THR A 86 16.21 -7.79 2.79
N THR A 87 16.86 -8.91 2.44
CA THR A 87 16.32 -10.25 2.58
C THR A 87 16.68 -10.80 3.95
N PHE A 88 15.68 -11.22 4.72
CA PHE A 88 15.87 -11.85 6.02
C PHE A 88 15.88 -13.36 5.85
N GLU A 89 16.89 -14.02 6.38
CA GLU A 89 17.01 -15.48 6.33
C GLU A 89 16.18 -16.13 7.43
N SER A 90 15.78 -17.39 7.22
CA SER A 90 15.08 -18.14 8.26
C SER A 90 16.08 -18.66 9.28
N ILE A 91 15.80 -18.46 10.56
CA ILE A 91 16.53 -19.11 11.65
C ILE A 91 16.16 -20.60 11.64
N PRO A 92 17.14 -21.51 11.70
CA PRO A 92 16.88 -22.94 11.86
C PRO A 92 16.12 -23.23 13.15
N GLY A 93 14.98 -23.91 13.08
CA GLY A 93 14.19 -24.31 14.25
C GLY A 93 12.67 -24.29 14.01
N PRO A 94 11.87 -24.70 15.01
CA PRO A 94 10.42 -24.70 14.90
C PRO A 94 9.88 -23.26 14.80
N GLY A 95 9.01 -23.01 13.81
CA GLY A 95 8.22 -21.78 13.72
C GLY A 95 8.63 -20.75 12.66
N ASN A 96 9.50 -21.09 11.69
CA ASN A 96 9.86 -20.24 10.54
C ASN A 96 10.14 -18.78 10.93
N ARG A 97 10.98 -18.57 11.96
CA ARG A 97 11.35 -17.24 12.43
C ARG A 97 12.38 -16.64 11.49
N LEU A 98 12.26 -15.36 11.20
CA LEU A 98 13.25 -14.63 10.42
C LEU A 98 14.35 -14.07 11.33
N ASP A 99 15.57 -14.08 10.84
CA ASP A 99 16.71 -13.46 11.49
C ASP A 99 16.74 -11.95 11.18
N TYR A 100 16.48 -11.15 12.20
CA TYR A 100 16.51 -9.69 12.15
C TYR A 100 17.74 -9.11 12.86
N TYR A 101 18.68 -9.94 13.35
CA TYR A 101 19.78 -9.51 14.20
C TYR A 101 20.69 -8.48 13.54
N ASN A 102 20.97 -8.67 12.25
CA ASN A 102 21.86 -7.79 11.47
C ASN A 102 21.11 -6.69 10.70
N TRP A 103 19.93 -6.27 11.18
CA TRP A 103 19.18 -5.21 10.51
C TRP A 103 19.80 -3.84 10.78
N ASP A 104 20.65 -3.39 9.85
CA ASP A 104 21.23 -2.04 9.84
C ASP A 104 20.27 -1.04 9.21
N CYS A 105 19.57 -0.26 10.04
CA CYS A 105 18.66 0.80 9.60
C CYS A 105 19.37 2.04 9.01
N ASP A 106 20.66 2.22 9.29
CA ASP A 106 21.41 3.40 8.88
C ASP A 106 21.96 3.24 7.45
N HIS A 107 22.35 2.01 7.06
CA HIS A 107 22.99 1.73 5.77
C HIS A 107 22.18 0.84 4.82
N TRP A 108 20.93 0.48 5.16
CA TRP A 108 20.10 -0.34 4.28
C TRP A 108 19.82 0.27 2.89
N GLU A 109 19.78 -0.61 1.88
CA GLU A 109 19.32 -0.21 0.55
C GLU A 109 17.80 0.02 0.56
N LYS A 110 17.40 1.29 0.42
CA LYS A 110 15.99 1.71 0.36
C LYS A 110 15.34 1.28 -0.96
N ARG A 111 14.06 0.91 -0.88
CA ARG A 111 13.23 0.70 -2.07
C ARG A 111 12.96 2.04 -2.76
N ARG A 112 13.23 2.12 -4.05
CA ARG A 112 12.92 3.32 -4.85
C ARG A 112 11.46 3.28 -5.29
N ARG A 113 10.76 4.42 -5.23
CA ARG A 113 9.34 4.53 -5.62
C ARG A 113 9.08 3.97 -7.02
N GLU A 114 9.89 4.34 -8.00
CA GLU A 114 9.71 3.92 -9.39
C GLU A 114 9.94 2.41 -9.58
N GLU A 115 10.94 1.86 -8.90
CA GLU A 115 11.23 0.42 -8.92
C GLU A 115 10.07 -0.40 -8.35
N THR A 116 9.52 0.05 -7.21
CA THR A 116 8.34 -0.57 -6.60
C THR A 116 7.12 -0.48 -7.52
N ARG A 117 6.89 0.67 -8.17
CA ARG A 117 5.80 0.86 -9.14
C ARG A 117 5.95 -0.05 -10.35
N ASN A 118 7.17 -0.18 -10.89
CA ASN A 118 7.46 -1.04 -12.03
C ASN A 118 7.24 -2.52 -11.68
N SER A 119 7.72 -2.94 -10.50
CA SER A 119 7.51 -4.30 -9.97
C SER A 119 6.02 -4.59 -9.77
N SER A 120 5.28 -3.64 -9.21
CA SER A 120 3.83 -3.73 -9.00
C SER A 120 3.06 -3.85 -10.32
N ARG A 121 3.47 -3.10 -11.35
CA ARG A 121 2.90 -3.18 -12.71
C ARG A 121 3.22 -4.50 -13.38
N ALA A 122 4.46 -4.99 -13.27
CA ALA A 122 4.86 -6.29 -13.78
C ALA A 122 4.03 -7.41 -13.15
N TRP A 123 3.83 -7.35 -11.83
CA TRP A 123 2.97 -8.30 -11.10
C TRP A 123 1.52 -8.27 -11.60
N LYS A 124 0.95 -7.07 -11.82
CA LYS A 124 -0.41 -6.91 -12.35
C LYS A 124 -0.55 -7.52 -13.76
N ASN A 125 0.44 -7.31 -14.60
CA ASN A 125 0.45 -7.76 -15.99
C ASN A 125 0.77 -9.25 -16.14
N ALA A 126 1.32 -9.89 -15.11
CA ALA A 126 1.54 -11.33 -15.10
C ALA A 126 0.20 -12.08 -15.15
N THR A 127 0.08 -13.00 -16.10
CA THR A 127 -1.15 -13.74 -16.41
C THR A 127 -1.28 -15.02 -15.59
N THR A 128 -0.17 -15.63 -15.19
CA THR A 128 -0.17 -16.89 -14.43
C THR A 128 0.10 -16.65 -12.96
N LYS A 129 -0.48 -17.50 -12.11
CA LYS A 129 -0.20 -17.51 -10.67
C LYS A 129 1.30 -17.72 -10.39
N LYS A 130 1.92 -18.64 -11.11
CA LYS A 130 3.36 -18.94 -10.99
C LYS A 130 4.24 -17.72 -11.29
N ALA A 131 3.96 -16.99 -12.38
CA ALA A 131 4.72 -15.78 -12.71
C ALA A 131 4.58 -14.68 -11.65
N ARG A 132 3.39 -14.56 -11.03
CA ARG A 132 3.19 -13.64 -9.89
C ARG A 132 3.98 -14.07 -8.67
N GLU A 133 4.00 -15.35 -8.33
CA GLU A 133 4.78 -15.89 -7.21
C GLU A 133 6.29 -15.68 -7.42
N GLU A 134 6.81 -15.90 -8.64
CA GLU A 134 8.20 -15.62 -9.00
C GLU A 134 8.55 -14.13 -8.84
N LEU A 135 7.67 -13.23 -9.29
CA LEU A 135 7.83 -11.78 -9.10
C LEU A 135 7.75 -11.37 -7.63
N GLU A 136 6.88 -12.00 -6.84
CA GLU A 136 6.78 -11.77 -5.40
C GLU A 136 8.05 -12.18 -4.68
N GLN A 137 8.62 -13.35 -5.00
CA GLN A 137 9.88 -13.81 -4.43
C GLN A 137 11.03 -12.90 -4.83
N LYS A 138 11.08 -12.44 -6.08
CA LYS A 138 12.16 -11.60 -6.59
C LYS A 138 12.09 -10.16 -6.06
N THR A 139 10.90 -9.58 -6.03
CA THR A 139 10.74 -8.13 -5.78
C THR A 139 10.15 -7.82 -4.41
N GLY A 140 9.43 -8.76 -3.78
CA GLY A 140 8.70 -8.52 -2.54
C GLY A 140 7.43 -7.66 -2.69
N VAL A 141 6.98 -7.44 -3.92
CA VAL A 141 5.90 -6.49 -4.25
C VAL A 141 4.79 -7.17 -5.03
N ARG A 142 3.55 -6.87 -4.68
CA ARG A 142 2.33 -7.20 -5.43
C ARG A 142 1.70 -5.94 -6.01
N TYR A 143 0.60 -6.12 -6.74
CA TYR A 143 -0.18 -4.98 -7.21
C TYR A 143 -0.93 -4.28 -6.07
N SER A 144 -0.68 -2.97 -5.91
CA SER A 144 -1.50 -2.07 -5.09
C SER A 144 -2.20 -1.04 -5.97
N ILE A 145 -3.50 -0.85 -5.78
CA ILE A 145 -4.30 0.18 -6.44
C ILE A 145 -3.83 1.60 -6.08
N LEU A 146 -3.17 1.76 -4.91
CA LEU A 146 -2.64 3.05 -4.46
C LEU A 146 -1.59 3.62 -5.41
N PHE A 147 -0.89 2.78 -6.19
CA PHE A 147 0.05 3.25 -7.21
C PHE A 147 -0.60 3.95 -8.41
N LYS A 148 -1.94 3.94 -8.52
CA LYS A 148 -2.66 4.84 -9.45
C LYS A 148 -2.50 6.31 -9.05
N LEU A 149 -2.32 6.62 -7.76
CA LEU A 149 -2.14 7.97 -7.26
C LEU A 149 -0.74 8.48 -7.64
N PRO A 150 -0.57 9.54 -8.43
CA PRO A 150 0.76 9.98 -8.91
C PRO A 150 1.77 10.32 -7.81
N TYR A 151 1.30 10.72 -6.63
CA TYR A 151 2.14 11.15 -5.50
C TYR A 151 2.51 10.03 -4.52
N PHE A 152 1.90 8.84 -4.62
CA PHE A 152 2.13 7.70 -3.73
C PHE A 152 3.41 6.93 -4.14
#